data_AF-A0A0F9TEI5-F1
#
_entry.id   AF-A0A0F9TEI5-F1
#
_cell.length_a   1.000
_cell.length_b   1.000
_cell.length_c   1.000
_cell.angle_alpha   90.00
_cell.angle_beta   90.00
_cell.angle_gamma   90.00
#
_symmetry.space_group_name_H-M   'P 1'
#
loop_
_entity.id
_entity.type
_entity.pdbx_description
1 polymer ?
#
loop_
_entity_poly.entity_id
_entity_poly.type
_entity_poly.pdbx_seq_one_letter_code
_entity_poly.pdbx_strand_id
1 'polypeptide(L)' 'MAKTACKPETVYESNTVDIQHCPDCQLIHLTMGSITVRMSEHHFTQFAKDISRGLFEFNTDSVAQPSVRMMM' A
#
# COMPACT_ATOMS: atom_id res chain seq x y z
N MET A 1 14.16 -16.04 -25.05
CA MET A 1 14.19 -14.67 -24.50
C MET A 1 14.34 -14.79 -23.00
N ALA A 2 15.46 -14.34 -22.43
CA ALA A 2 15.60 -14.26 -20.99
C ALA A 2 14.61 -13.19 -20.52
N LYS A 3 13.53 -13.59 -19.84
CA LYS A 3 12.76 -12.64 -19.04
C LYS A 3 13.78 -12.07 -18.06
N THR A 4 14.13 -10.80 -18.22
CA THR A 4 14.87 -10.06 -17.19
C THR A 4 14.09 -10.27 -15.91
N ALA A 5 14.62 -11.14 -15.05
CA ALA A 5 14.02 -11.41 -13.77
C ALA A 5 14.06 -10.07 -13.06
N CYS A 6 12.92 -9.38 -13.01
CA CYS A 6 12.77 -8.16 -12.25
C CYS A 6 13.24 -8.49 -10.83
N LYS A 7 14.47 -8.08 -10.55
CA LYS A 7 15.05 -8.13 -9.22
C LYS A 7 14.59 -6.81 -8.64
N PRO A 8 13.70 -6.81 -7.63
CA PRO A 8 13.58 -5.62 -6.82
C PRO A 8 14.99 -5.38 -6.28
N GLU A 9 15.68 -4.36 -6.81
CA GLU A 9 17.05 -3.98 -6.39
C GLU A 9 17.10 -3.68 -4.89
N THR A 10 15.93 -3.58 -4.28
CA THR A 10 15.68 -3.20 -2.91
C THR A 10 14.63 -4.11 -2.27
N VAL A 11 15.04 -5.30 -1.84
CA VAL A 11 14.65 -5.76 -0.48
C VAL A 11 15.54 -5.01 0.53
N TYR A 12 15.64 -3.69 0.34
CA TYR A 12 16.37 -2.78 1.22
C TYR A 12 15.29 -2.21 2.11
N GLU A 13 15.37 -2.56 3.39
CA GLU A 13 14.88 -1.86 4.58
C GLU A 13 14.18 -0.51 4.30
N SER A 14 13.02 -0.53 3.64
CA SER A 14 12.31 0.70 3.33
C SER A 14 11.60 1.12 4.61
N ASN A 15 12.09 2.18 5.24
CA ASN A 15 11.46 2.77 6.42
C ASN A 15 10.06 3.34 6.12
N THR A 16 9.70 3.42 4.83
CA THR A 16 8.44 3.99 4.33
C THR A 16 7.74 3.02 3.38
N VAL A 17 6.49 3.33 3.04
CA VAL A 17 5.74 2.64 1.98
C VAL A 17 6.05 3.30 0.64
N ASP A 18 6.41 2.51 -0.37
CA ASP A 18 6.73 2.99 -1.71
C ASP A 18 5.92 2.25 -2.80
N ILE A 19 5.57 2.95 -3.87
CA ILE A 19 4.80 2.42 -5.00
C ILE A 19 5.54 2.74 -6.30
N GLN A 20 5.93 1.70 -7.03
CA GLN A 20 6.69 1.81 -8.27
C GLN A 20 6.06 1.01 -9.40
N HIS A 21 5.90 1.62 -10.58
CA HIS A 21 5.63 0.86 -11.80
C HIS A 21 6.95 0.31 -12.38
N CYS A 22 7.06 -1.01 -12.50
CA CYS A 22 8.27 -1.63 -13.00
C CYS A 22 8.17 -1.94 -14.51
N PRO A 23 9.01 -1.32 -15.36
CA PRO A 23 8.96 -1.54 -16.81
C PRO A 23 9.47 -2.93 -17.23
N ASP A 24 10.23 -3.64 -16.39
CA ASP A 24 10.76 -4.95 -16.73
C ASP A 24 9.72 -6.07 -16.62
N CYS A 25 8.93 -6.05 -15.54
CA CYS A 25 7.89 -7.05 -15.30
C CYS A 25 6.47 -6.55 -15.63
N GLN A 26 6.30 -5.27 -15.96
CA GLN A 26 5.01 -4.64 -16.27
C GLN A 26 4.00 -4.81 -15.11
N LEU A 27 4.51 -4.74 -13.88
CA LEU A 27 3.71 -4.83 -12.66
C LEU A 27 3.95 -3.59 -11.79
N ILE A 28 2.95 -3.27 -10.97
CA ILE A 28 3.08 -2.33 -9.86
C ILE A 28 3.68 -3.07 -8.67
N HIS A 29 4.73 -2.50 -8.11
CA HIS A 29 5.41 -2.94 -6.91
C HIS A 29 5.01 -2.02 -5.75
N LEU A 30 4.43 -2.60 -4.70
CA LEU A 30 4.17 -1.94 -3.44
C LEU A 30 5.17 -2.49 -2.42
N THR A 31 6.08 -1.65 -1.94
CA THR A 31 7.11 -2.03 -0.97
C THR A 31 6.77 -1.46 0.40
N MET A 32 6.82 -2.32 1.42
CA MET A 32 6.49 -2.04 2.81
C MET A 32 7.54 -2.73 3.70
N GLY A 33 8.61 -2.03 4.05
CA GLY A 33 9.72 -2.62 4.83
C GLY A 33 10.37 -3.79 4.09
N SER A 34 10.29 -4.98 4.67
CA SER A 34 10.83 -6.23 4.12
C SER A 34 9.88 -6.96 3.15
N ILE A 35 8.69 -6.41 2.90
CA ILE A 35 7.66 -7.04 2.07
C ILE A 35 7.48 -6.22 0.79
N THR A 36 7.50 -6.88 -0.36
CA THR A 36 7.11 -6.29 -1.64
C THR A 36 5.96 -7.09 -2.25
N VAL A 37 4.82 -6.44 -2.43
CA VAL A 37 3.67 -6.97 -3.16
C VAL A 37 3.78 -6.55 -4.62
N ARG A 38 3.56 -7.50 -5.54
CA ARG A 38 3.56 -7.24 -6.98
C ARG A 38 2.19 -7.52 -7.54
N MET A 39 1.64 -6.57 -8.30
CA MET A 39 0.27 -6.67 -8.82
C MET A 39 0.17 -6.06 -10.21
N SER A 40 -0.78 -6.53 -11.02
CA SER A 40 -1.10 -5.90 -12.30
C SER A 40 -1.73 -4.52 -12.07
N GLU A 41 -1.73 -3.67 -13.09
CA GLU A 41 -2.39 -2.36 -13.04
C GLU A 41 -3.89 -2.48 -12.68
N HIS A 42 -4.56 -3.51 -13.19
CA HIS A 42 -5.96 -3.76 -12.87
C HIS A 42 -6.16 -4.05 -11.37
N HIS A 43 -5.34 -4.94 -10.80
CA HIS A 43 -5.40 -5.25 -9.37
C HIS A 43 -5.01 -4.04 -8.51
N PHE A 44 -4.01 -3.26 -8.92
CA PHE A 44 -3.62 -2.03 -8.23
C PHE A 44 -4.77 -1.01 -8.19
N THR A 45 -5.52 -0.88 -9.29
CA THR A 45 -6.66 0.04 -9.35
C THR A 45 -7.76 -0.36 -8.36
N GLN A 46 -8.04 -1.65 -8.18
CA GLN A 46 -9.00 -2.11 -7.18
C GLN A 46 -8.45 -1.91 -5.76
N PHE A 47 -7.20 -2.32 -5.52
CA PHE A 47 -6.53 -2.14 -4.24
C PHE A 47 -6.52 -0.67 -3.78
N ALA A 48 -6.25 0.27 -4.68
CA ALA A 48 -6.25 1.70 -4.37
C ALA A 48 -7.63 2.21 -3.92
N LYS A 49 -8.72 1.69 -4.49
CA LYS A 49 -10.08 2.04 -4.06
C LYS A 49 -10.37 1.54 -2.65
N ASP A 50 -10.04 0.28 -2.39
CA ASP A 50 -10.29 -0.35 -1.08
C ASP A 50 -9.46 0.31 0.03
N ILE A 51 -8.18 0.59 -0.24
CA ILE A 51 -7.30 1.30 0.71
C ILE A 51 -7.77 2.74 0.95
N SER A 52 -8.23 3.44 -0.08
CA SER A 52 -8.74 4.81 0.10
C SER A 52 -9.98 4.83 1.01
N ARG A 53 -10.87 3.85 0.85
CA ARG A 53 -12.02 3.66 1.73
C ARG A 53 -11.57 3.33 3.15
N GLY A 54 -10.66 2.37 3.32
CA GLY A 54 -10.13 1.99 4.64
C GLY A 54 -9.44 3.17 5.34
N LEU A 55 -8.69 3.99 4.60
CA LEU A 55 -8.06 5.20 5.13
C LEU A 55 -9.10 6.24 5.58
N PHE A 56 -10.18 6.41 4.80
CA PHE A 56 -11.27 7.30 5.19
C PHE A 56 -11.92 6.84 6.50
N GLU A 57 -12.29 5.55 6.60
CA GLU A 57 -12.90 4.96 7.79
C GLU A 57 -11.97 5.06 9.02
N PHE A 58 -10.68 4.76 8.83
CA PHE A 58 -9.65 4.90 9.88
C PHE A 58 -9.56 6.34 10.40
N ASN A 59 -9.54 7.33 9.52
CA ASN A 59 -9.46 8.74 9.91
C ASN A 59 -10.74 9.21 10.61
N THR A 60 -11.92 8.74 10.20
CA THR A 60 -13.18 9.08 10.88
C THR A 60 -13.25 8.49 12.28
N ASP A 61 -12.80 7.25 12.48
CA ASP A 61 -12.76 6.62 13.81
C ASP A 61 -11.70 7.26 14.72
N SER A 62 -10.57 7.67 14.14
CA SER A 62 -9.49 8.36 14.86
C SER A 62 -9.90 9.75 15.39
N VAL A 63 -10.90 10.39 14.77
CA VAL A 63 -11.42 11.71 15.19
C VAL A 63 -12.59 11.58 16.18
N ALA A 64 -13.18 10.39 16.33
CA ALA A 64 -14.37 10.15 17.15
C ALA A 64 -14.09 9.80 18.63
N GLN A 65 -12.99 10.32 19.22
CA GLN A 65 -12.85 10.37 20.68
C GLN A 65 -12.61 11.80 21.18
N PRO A 66 -13.68 12.44 21.66
CA PRO A 66 -13.71 12.98 22.99
C PRO A 66 -14.73 12.18 23.82
N SER A 67 -14.24 11.61 24.91
CA SER A 67 -15.02 10.97 25.95
C SER A 67 -16.06 11.94 26.54
N VAL A 68 -17.25 12.01 25.97
CA VAL A 68 -18.39 12.57 26.69
C VAL A 68 -19.00 11.44 27.51
N ARG A 69 -18.31 11.09 28.61
CA ARG A 69 -18.99 10.56 29.79
C ARG A 69 -19.91 11.70 30.24
N MET A 70 -21.16 11.71 29.77
CA MET A 70 -22.22 12.38 30.51
C MET A 70 -22.33 11.65 31.85
N MET A 71 -21.67 12.21 32.86
CA MET A 71 -22.09 12.00 34.23
C MET A 71 -23.30 12.92 34.46
N MET A 72 -24.36 12.29 34.98
CA MET A 72 -25.64 12.84 35.44
C MET A 72 -26.71 13.05 34.37
#